data_AF-A0A226HH48-F1
#
_entry.id   AF-A0A226HH48-F1
#
_cell.length_a   1.000
_cell.length_b   1.000
_cell.length_c   1.000
_cell.angle_alpha   90.00
_cell.angle_beta   90.00
_cell.angle_gamma   90.00
#
_symmetry.space_group_name_H-M   'P 1'
#
loop_
_entity.id
_entity.type
_entity.pdbx_description
1 polymer ?
#
loop_
_entity_poly.entity_id
_entity_poly.type
_entity_poly.pdbx_seq_one_letter_code
_entity_poly.pdbx_strand_id
1 'polypeptide(L)'
;MNKEFEKYKGIHPGAVLGRELDKRNLSQRPFALSLMEHPQTINAIIKGKRDMNTAIALKIESALDLEEGTLLVLQAYYDIKKEKQKSLHQKRPNIDHLRESLFWDTDINSINWDKQASSVIRRVFERGNISEKKEIVKFYGSSKIKPIIKDMSNKFRKEG
;
A
#
# COMPACT_ATOMS: atom_id res chain seq x y z
N MET A 1 -15.37 1.62 -17.23
CA MET A 1 -13.95 1.23 -17.18
C MET A 1 -13.78 -0.18 -17.74
N ASN A 2 -12.99 -0.31 -18.79
CA ASN A 2 -12.63 -1.58 -19.42
C ASN A 2 -12.05 -2.58 -18.42
N LYS A 3 -12.44 -3.86 -18.55
CA LYS A 3 -11.98 -4.96 -17.68
C LYS A 3 -10.47 -5.09 -17.60
N GLU A 4 -9.72 -4.65 -18.61
CA GLU A 4 -8.25 -4.71 -18.57
C GLU A 4 -7.66 -3.82 -17.45
N PHE A 5 -8.29 -2.68 -17.14
CA PHE A 5 -7.77 -1.72 -16.18
C PHE A 5 -8.17 -2.03 -14.73
N GLU A 6 -9.17 -2.89 -14.53
CA GLU A 6 -9.61 -3.37 -13.21
C GLU A 6 -8.46 -3.96 -12.37
N LYS A 7 -7.51 -4.66 -13.00
CA LYS A 7 -6.35 -5.25 -12.32
C LYS A 7 -5.37 -4.23 -11.74
N TYR A 8 -5.46 -2.97 -12.15
CA TYR A 8 -4.59 -1.88 -11.68
C TYR A 8 -5.18 -1.08 -10.53
N LYS A 9 -6.34 -1.46 -9.99
CA LYS A 9 -6.94 -0.79 -8.82
C LYS A 9 -5.95 -0.74 -7.65
N GLY A 10 -5.74 0.46 -7.12
CA GLY A 10 -4.79 0.71 -6.03
C GLY A 10 -3.34 0.93 -6.49
N ILE A 11 -3.09 1.05 -7.79
CA ILE A 11 -1.83 1.53 -8.38
C ILE A 11 -2.07 2.97 -8.85
N HIS A 12 -1.08 3.86 -8.67
CA HIS A 12 -1.19 5.24 -9.14
C HIS A 12 -1.43 5.27 -10.66
N PRO A 13 -2.45 5.99 -11.17
CA PRO A 13 -2.81 5.99 -12.59
C PRO A 13 -1.67 6.47 -13.50
N GLY A 14 -0.79 7.34 -13.01
CA GLY A 14 0.42 7.72 -13.75
C GLY A 14 1.39 6.57 -14.04
N ALA A 15 1.50 5.57 -13.15
CA ALA A 15 2.33 4.39 -13.44
C ALA A 15 1.70 3.54 -14.55
N VAL A 16 0.36 3.46 -14.57
CA VAL A 16 -0.40 2.81 -15.65
C VAL A 16 -0.20 3.57 -16.95
N LEU A 17 -0.30 4.90 -16.94
CA LEU A 17 -0.02 5.75 -18.09
C LEU A 17 1.38 5.50 -18.67
N GLY A 18 2.42 5.49 -17.83
CA GLY A 18 3.78 5.20 -18.29
C GLY A 18 3.86 3.87 -19.04
N ARG A 19 3.23 2.83 -18.49
CA ARG A 19 3.15 1.52 -19.16
C ARG A 19 2.39 1.56 -20.48
N GLU A 20 1.29 2.32 -20.57
CA GLU A 20 0.52 2.44 -21.82
C GLU A 20 1.30 3.20 -22.89
N LEU A 21 2.08 4.21 -22.53
CA LEU A 21 2.99 4.88 -23.47
C LEU A 21 4.08 3.94 -23.98
N ASP A 22 4.71 3.18 -23.08
CA ASP A 22 5.74 2.20 -23.43
C ASP A 22 5.20 1.11 -24.37
N LYS A 23 4.04 0.54 -24.06
CA LYS A 23 3.37 -0.47 -24.91
C LYS A 23 3.09 0.04 -26.33
N ARG A 24 2.82 1.35 -26.46
CA ARG A 24 2.48 2.00 -27.73
C ARG A 24 3.70 2.63 -28.41
N ASN A 25 4.90 2.43 -27.86
CA ASN A 25 6.14 3.07 -28.32
C ASN A 25 6.04 4.61 -28.40
N LEU A 26 5.26 5.22 -27.51
CA LEU A 26 5.07 6.66 -27.46
C LEU A 26 6.07 7.30 -26.50
N SER A 27 6.85 8.25 -27.01
CA SER A 27 7.72 9.05 -26.17
C SER A 27 6.91 10.03 -25.32
N GLN A 28 7.19 10.07 -24.02
CA GLN A 28 6.46 10.89 -23.04
C GLN A 28 6.44 12.38 -23.38
N ARG A 29 7.57 12.95 -23.80
CA ARG A 29 7.68 14.38 -24.09
C ARG A 29 6.84 14.79 -25.30
N PRO A 30 6.96 14.16 -26.49
CA PRO A 30 6.05 14.39 -27.61
C PRO A 30 4.58 14.19 -27.24
N PHE A 31 4.26 13.15 -26.48
CA PHE A 31 2.89 12.89 -26.03
C PHE A 31 2.36 14.02 -25.14
N ALA A 32 3.15 14.54 -24.20
CA ALA A 32 2.71 15.67 -23.38
C ALA A 32 2.42 16.92 -24.23
N LEU A 33 3.29 17.21 -25.20
CA LEU A 33 3.12 18.35 -26.10
C LEU A 33 1.87 18.22 -26.98
N SER A 34 1.53 17.01 -27.45
CA SER A 34 0.29 16.79 -28.20
C SER A 34 -0.98 17.02 -27.37
N LEU A 35 -0.90 16.95 -26.04
CA LEU A 35 -2.00 17.28 -25.13
C LEU A 35 -2.05 18.78 -24.76
N MET A 36 -1.14 19.60 -25.31
CA MET A 36 -0.88 20.97 -24.86
C MET A 36 -0.55 21.03 -23.35
N GLU A 37 0.14 20.03 -22.83
CA GLU A 37 0.57 19.93 -21.44
C GLU A 37 2.10 20.00 -21.33
N HIS A 38 2.59 20.53 -20.21
CA HIS A 38 4.03 20.59 -20.00
C HIS A 38 4.61 19.20 -19.75
N PRO A 39 5.73 18.79 -20.40
CA PRO A 39 6.33 17.48 -20.20
C PRO A 39 6.65 17.14 -18.74
N GLN A 40 7.00 18.16 -17.92
CA GLN A 40 7.25 17.94 -16.49
C GLN A 40 5.97 17.57 -15.73
N THR A 41 4.81 18.08 -16.14
CA THR A 41 3.52 17.73 -15.53
C THR A 41 3.23 16.25 -15.71
N ILE A 42 3.32 15.77 -16.96
CA ILE A 42 3.09 14.36 -17.29
C ILE A 42 4.17 13.47 -16.63
N ASN A 43 5.43 13.90 -16.61
CA ASN A 43 6.49 13.15 -15.93
C ASN A 43 6.25 13.05 -14.41
N ALA A 44 5.82 14.14 -13.75
CA ALA A 44 5.50 14.12 -12.33
C ALA A 44 4.33 13.17 -12.01
N ILE A 45 3.33 13.12 -12.90
CA ILE A 45 2.21 12.18 -12.81
C ILE A 45 2.71 10.74 -12.98
N ILE A 46 3.51 10.45 -14.01
CA ILE A 46 4.06 9.11 -14.26
C ILE A 46 4.89 8.61 -13.07
N LYS A 47 5.67 9.50 -12.45
CA LYS A 47 6.46 9.19 -11.25
C LYS A 47 5.65 9.15 -9.95
N GLY A 48 4.33 9.35 -10.00
CA GLY A 48 3.46 9.34 -8.82
C GLY A 48 3.71 10.49 -7.85
N LYS A 49 4.42 11.54 -8.29
CA LYS A 49 4.68 12.75 -7.50
C LYS A 49 3.50 13.74 -7.54
N ARG A 50 2.61 13.57 -8.51
CA ARG A 50 1.40 14.38 -8.69
C ARG A 50 0.23 13.48 -9.04
N ASP A 51 -0.88 13.68 -8.36
CA ASP A 51 -2.14 13.00 -8.68
C ASP A 51 -2.71 13.52 -10.00
N MET A 52 -3.49 12.69 -10.68
CA MET A 52 -4.12 13.06 -11.95
C MET A 52 -5.42 13.83 -11.68
N ASN A 53 -5.60 15.01 -12.31
CA ASN A 53 -6.85 15.75 -12.26
C ASN A 53 -7.76 15.38 -13.45
N THR A 54 -9.03 15.76 -13.37
CA THR A 54 -10.04 15.49 -14.41
C THR A 54 -9.63 15.98 -15.78
N ALA A 55 -9.14 17.22 -15.90
CA ALA A 55 -8.78 17.80 -17.19
C ALA A 55 -7.65 17.03 -17.91
N ILE A 56 -6.59 16.68 -17.18
CA ILE A 56 -5.46 15.91 -17.74
C ILE A 56 -5.90 14.48 -18.05
N ALA A 57 -6.70 13.85 -17.19
CA ALA A 57 -7.22 12.50 -17.42
C ALA A 57 -8.00 12.43 -18.74
N LEU A 58 -8.97 13.33 -18.95
CA LEU A 58 -9.79 13.34 -20.16
C LEU A 58 -8.96 13.57 -21.43
N LYS A 59 -7.97 14.47 -21.39
CA LYS A 59 -7.03 14.69 -22.51
C LYS A 59 -6.25 13.42 -22.85
N ILE A 60 -5.71 12.75 -21.83
CA ILE A 60 -4.94 11.52 -22.01
C ILE A 60 -5.83 10.39 -22.54
N GLU A 61 -7.01 10.21 -21.95
CA GLU A 61 -7.96 9.17 -22.34
C GLU A 61 -8.38 9.34 -23.80
N SER A 62 -8.71 10.56 -24.21
CA SER A 62 -9.02 10.88 -25.60
C SER A 62 -7.85 10.59 -26.54
N ALA A 63 -6.63 10.99 -26.19
CA ALA A 63 -5.45 10.80 -27.04
C ALA A 63 -4.98 9.33 -27.14
N LEU A 64 -5.30 8.51 -26.15
CA LEU A 64 -4.95 7.09 -26.11
C LEU A 64 -6.11 6.17 -26.47
N ASP A 65 -7.25 6.72 -26.88
CA ASP A 65 -8.47 5.96 -27.18
C ASP A 65 -8.87 5.04 -25.99
N LEU A 66 -8.85 5.61 -24.79
CA LEU A 66 -9.30 4.95 -23.58
C LEU A 66 -10.73 5.38 -23.27
N GLU A 67 -11.49 4.47 -22.64
CA GLU A 67 -12.82 4.80 -22.14
C GLU A 67 -12.73 5.95 -21.12
N GLU A 68 -13.58 6.95 -21.30
CA GLU A 68 -13.69 8.11 -20.42
C GLU A 68 -13.83 7.70 -18.96
N GLY A 69 -13.07 8.35 -18.07
CA GLY A 69 -13.10 8.12 -16.63
C GLY A 69 -12.27 6.92 -16.16
N THR A 70 -11.65 6.15 -17.05
CA THR A 70 -10.77 5.02 -16.69
C THR A 70 -9.67 5.43 -15.70
N LEU A 71 -8.94 6.51 -15.98
CA LEU A 71 -7.84 6.98 -15.16
C LEU A 71 -8.31 7.62 -13.86
N LEU A 72 -9.47 8.29 -13.87
CA LEU A 72 -10.07 8.86 -12.66
C LEU A 72 -10.57 7.78 -11.70
N VAL A 73 -11.17 6.72 -12.22
CA VAL A 73 -11.54 5.55 -11.40
C VAL A 73 -10.28 4.96 -10.75
N LEU A 74 -9.19 4.80 -11.51
CA LEU A 74 -7.92 4.33 -10.94
C LEU A 74 -7.35 5.28 -9.87
N GLN A 75 -7.40 6.60 -10.10
CA GLN A 75 -7.00 7.60 -9.11
C GLN A 75 -7.82 7.42 -7.82
N ALA A 76 -9.14 7.29 -7.92
CA ALA A 76 -10.01 7.10 -6.76
C ALA A 76 -9.65 5.83 -5.96
N TYR A 77 -9.41 4.69 -6.63
CA TYR A 77 -8.97 3.46 -5.94
C TYR A 77 -7.58 3.61 -5.31
N TYR A 78 -6.67 4.33 -5.96
CA TYR A 78 -5.36 4.64 -5.41
C TYR A 78 -5.47 5.52 -4.16
N ASP A 79 -6.30 6.56 -4.20
CA ASP A 79 -6.53 7.46 -3.08
C ASP A 79 -7.17 6.74 -1.89
N ILE A 80 -8.15 5.87 -2.14
CA ILE A 80 -8.73 4.99 -1.11
C ILE A 80 -7.66 4.14 -0.43
N LYS A 81 -6.73 3.55 -1.21
CA LYS A 81 -5.63 2.76 -0.67
C LYS A 81 -4.67 3.61 0.15
N LYS A 82 -4.29 4.79 -0.36
CA LYS A 82 -3.40 5.75 0.30
C LYS A 82 -3.99 6.22 1.63
N GLU A 83 -5.29 6.51 1.67
CA GLU A 83 -5.98 6.94 2.89
C GLU A 83 -6.12 5.80 3.91
N LYS A 84 -6.43 4.59 3.44
CA LYS A 84 -6.36 3.38 4.29
C LYS A 84 -4.96 3.18 4.87
N GLN A 85 -3.90 3.46 4.12
CA GLN A 85 -2.53 3.35 4.64
C GLN A 85 -2.21 4.40 5.72
N LYS A 86 -2.66 5.65 5.57
CA LYS A 86 -2.49 6.67 6.60
C LYS A 86 -3.14 6.27 7.94
N SER A 87 -4.37 5.78 7.88
CA SER A 87 -5.08 5.30 9.08
C SER A 87 -4.44 4.04 9.69
N LEU A 88 -3.81 3.18 8.89
CA LEU A 88 -3.02 2.05 9.40
C LEU A 88 -1.77 2.51 10.16
N HIS A 89 -1.08 3.56 9.70
CA HIS A 89 0.05 4.14 10.44
C HIS A 89 -0.36 4.79 11.76
N GLN A 90 -1.61 5.24 11.89
CA GLN A 90 -2.17 5.74 13.16
C GLN A 90 -2.49 4.60 14.15
N LYS A 91 -2.80 3.39 13.66
CA LYS A 91 -3.06 2.21 14.50
C LYS A 91 -1.79 1.39 14.65
N ARG A 92 -0.88 1.85 15.50
CA ARG A 92 0.29 1.10 15.98
C ARG A 92 0.31 1.01 17.50
N PRO A 93 0.90 -0.04 18.11
CA PRO A 93 1.17 -0.05 19.54
C PRO A 93 2.15 1.07 19.90
N ASN A 94 2.30 1.36 21.18
CA ASN A 94 3.39 2.22 21.63
C ASN A 94 4.72 1.48 21.43
N ILE A 95 5.44 1.80 20.35
CA ILE A 95 6.69 1.14 19.99
C ILE A 95 7.82 1.43 20.98
N ASP A 96 7.72 2.51 21.77
CA ASP A 96 8.70 2.83 22.82
C ASP A 96 8.71 1.77 23.93
N HIS A 97 7.64 0.97 24.02
CA HIS A 97 7.54 -0.17 24.93
C HIS A 97 8.09 -1.47 24.32
N LEU A 98 8.58 -1.46 23.08
CA LEU A 98 9.11 -2.63 22.36
C LEU A 98 10.61 -2.44 22.07
N ARG A 99 11.45 -3.35 22.54
CA ARG A 99 12.89 -3.30 22.22
C ARG A 99 13.13 -3.55 20.74
N GLU A 100 13.99 -2.75 20.13
CA GLU A 100 14.39 -2.90 18.72
C GLU A 100 14.95 -4.29 18.39
N SER A 101 15.65 -4.92 19.34
CA SER A 101 16.21 -6.27 19.16
C SER A 101 15.16 -7.35 18.92
N LEU A 102 13.88 -7.13 19.25
CA LEU A 102 12.80 -8.03 18.86
C LEU A 102 12.59 -8.06 17.35
N PHE A 103 12.93 -6.99 16.64
CA PHE A 103 12.72 -6.79 15.21
C PHE A 103 14.04 -6.53 14.47
N TRP A 104 15.14 -7.18 14.86
CA TRP A 104 16.46 -6.96 14.27
C TRP A 104 16.53 -7.16 12.74
N ASP A 105 15.63 -7.98 12.18
CA ASP A 105 15.48 -8.28 10.75
C ASP A 105 14.40 -7.43 10.05
N THR A 106 13.75 -6.50 10.74
CA THR A 106 12.62 -5.73 10.21
C THR A 106 12.58 -4.31 10.78
N ASP A 107 12.56 -3.30 9.92
CA ASP A 107 12.31 -1.92 10.38
C ASP A 107 10.92 -1.82 11.02
N ILE A 108 10.90 -1.58 12.34
CA ILE A 108 9.68 -1.50 13.16
C ILE A 108 8.71 -0.41 12.67
N ASN A 109 9.22 0.64 12.02
CA ASN A 109 8.40 1.73 11.48
C ASN A 109 7.69 1.33 10.18
N SER A 110 8.20 0.32 9.49
CA SER A 110 7.63 -0.21 8.25
C SER A 110 6.58 -1.31 8.49
N ILE A 111 6.45 -1.80 9.74
CA ILE A 111 5.52 -2.89 10.08
C ILE A 111 4.07 -2.46 9.87
N ASN A 112 3.35 -3.24 9.07
CA ASN A 112 1.90 -3.14 8.99
C ASN A 112 1.28 -3.92 10.17
N TRP A 113 1.05 -3.21 11.27
CA TRP A 113 0.57 -3.80 12.52
C TRP A 113 -0.77 -4.54 12.38
N ASP A 114 -1.59 -4.25 11.38
CA ASP A 114 -2.81 -5.04 11.17
C ASP A 114 -2.55 -6.33 10.36
N LYS A 115 -1.93 -6.20 9.17
CA LYS A 115 -1.69 -7.33 8.26
C LYS A 115 -0.66 -8.32 8.80
N GLN A 116 0.33 -7.83 9.54
CA GLN A 116 1.41 -8.63 10.12
C GLN A 116 1.13 -9.00 11.58
N ALA A 117 -0.11 -8.84 12.07
CA ALA A 117 -0.45 -9.09 13.46
C ALA A 117 -0.03 -10.49 13.95
N SER A 118 -0.24 -11.55 13.16
CA SER A 118 0.13 -12.91 13.57
C SER A 118 1.63 -13.08 13.80
N SER A 119 2.48 -12.54 12.92
CA SER A 119 3.93 -12.64 13.07
C SER A 119 4.45 -11.77 14.21
N VAL A 120 3.90 -10.57 14.38
CA VAL A 120 4.23 -9.68 15.50
C VAL A 120 3.85 -10.32 16.84
N ILE A 121 2.61 -10.80 16.97
CA ILE A 121 2.11 -11.43 18.20
C ILE A 121 2.97 -12.64 18.56
N ARG A 122 3.23 -13.57 17.62
CA ARG A 122 4.09 -14.73 17.90
C ARG A 122 5.47 -14.31 18.38
N ARG A 123 6.14 -13.43 17.62
CA ARG A 123 7.48 -12.93 17.94
C ARG A 123 7.57 -12.32 19.34
N VAL A 124 6.63 -11.45 19.71
CA VAL A 124 6.62 -10.82 21.04
C VAL A 124 6.27 -11.83 22.14
N PHE A 125 5.39 -12.80 21.89
CA PHE A 125 5.06 -13.81 22.89
C PHE A 125 6.18 -14.83 23.11
N GLU A 126 6.95 -15.15 22.06
CA GLU A 126 8.11 -16.05 22.11
C GLU A 126 9.33 -15.39 22.75
N ARG A 127 9.64 -14.14 22.40
CA ARG A 127 10.94 -13.49 22.72
C ARG A 127 10.83 -12.24 23.59
N GLY A 128 9.63 -11.70 23.74
CA GLY A 128 9.38 -10.48 24.49
C GLY A 128 9.32 -10.68 26.00
N ASN A 129 9.54 -9.60 26.74
CA ASN A 129 9.37 -9.50 28.19
C ASN A 129 7.89 -9.24 28.55
N ILE A 130 7.59 -9.17 29.86
CA ILE A 130 6.22 -8.98 30.36
C ILE A 130 5.62 -7.65 29.92
N SER A 131 6.40 -6.56 29.90
CA SER A 131 5.94 -5.23 29.49
C SER A 131 5.56 -5.20 28.00
N GLU A 132 6.40 -5.79 27.16
CA GLU A 132 6.20 -5.90 25.70
C GLU A 132 4.94 -6.71 25.38
N LYS A 133 4.74 -7.83 26.08
CA LYS A 133 3.52 -8.64 25.95
C LYS A 133 2.27 -7.87 26.37
N LYS A 134 2.33 -7.10 27.46
CA LYS A 134 1.22 -6.25 27.92
C LYS A 134 0.86 -5.19 26.88
N GLU A 135 1.84 -4.55 26.26
CA GLU A 135 1.61 -3.56 25.19
C GLU A 135 0.92 -4.20 23.98
N ILE A 136 1.40 -5.34 23.51
CA ILE A 136 0.78 -6.07 22.39
C ILE A 136 -0.65 -6.53 22.74
N VAL A 137 -0.90 -6.96 23.98
CA VAL A 137 -2.25 -7.30 24.48
C VAL A 137 -3.16 -6.09 24.50
N LYS A 138 -2.68 -4.95 24.99
CA LYS A 138 -3.42 -3.69 25.00
C LYS A 138 -3.79 -3.25 23.59
N PHE A 139 -2.87 -3.37 22.64
CA PHE A 139 -3.07 -2.93 21.26
C PHE A 139 -4.01 -3.85 20.45
N TYR A 140 -3.78 -5.17 20.45
CA TYR A 140 -4.58 -6.09 19.64
C TYR A 140 -5.83 -6.64 20.32
N GLY A 141 -5.87 -6.61 21.65
CA GLY A 141 -6.93 -7.21 22.44
C GLY A 141 -6.85 -8.74 22.51
N SER A 142 -7.46 -9.28 23.56
CA SER A 142 -7.46 -10.71 23.87
C SER A 142 -8.15 -11.57 22.80
N SER A 143 -9.14 -11.03 22.09
CA SER A 143 -9.87 -11.75 21.04
C SER A 143 -8.99 -12.10 19.84
N LYS A 144 -8.07 -11.20 19.45
CA LYS A 144 -7.13 -11.43 18.34
C LYS A 144 -5.95 -12.31 18.76
N ILE A 145 -5.47 -12.17 20.00
CA ILE A 145 -4.28 -12.89 20.49
C ILE A 145 -4.54 -14.37 20.81
N LYS A 146 -5.62 -14.68 21.54
CA LYS A 146 -5.94 -16.04 21.98
C LYS A 146 -5.86 -17.10 20.87
N PRO A 147 -6.46 -16.92 19.67
CA PRO A 147 -6.38 -17.93 18.61
C PRO A 147 -4.95 -18.14 18.10
N ILE A 148 -4.15 -17.07 18.00
CA ILE A 148 -2.77 -17.12 17.48
C ILE A 148 -1.85 -17.87 18.45
N ILE A 149 -2.00 -17.63 19.76
CA ILE A 149 -1.21 -18.32 20.79
C ILE A 149 -1.63 -19.78 20.92
N LYS A 150 -2.93 -20.10 20.79
CA LYS A 150 -3.41 -21.48 20.78
C LYS A 150 -2.82 -22.27 19.60
N ASP A 151 -2.82 -21.69 18.41
CA ASP A 151 -2.21 -22.28 17.21
C ASP A 151 -0.70 -22.53 17.40
N MET A 152 0.01 -21.55 17.98
CA MET A 152 1.43 -21.66 18.32
C MET A 152 1.70 -22.82 19.29
N SER A 153 0.95 -22.93 20.39
CA SER A 153 1.09 -24.02 21.37
C SER A 153 0.79 -25.40 20.77
N ASN A 154 -0.17 -25.49 19.85
CA ASN A 154 -0.50 -26.75 19.17
C ASN A 154 0.59 -27.23 18.22
N LYS A 155 1.35 -26.32 17.59
CA LYS A 155 2.50 -26.69 16.75
C LYS A 155 3.64 -27.27 17.58
N PHE A 156 3.99 -26.62 18.70
CA PHE A 156 5.02 -27.14 19.62
C PHE A 156 4.70 -28.53 20.16
N ARG A 157 3.42 -28.90 20.29
CA ARG A 157 2.97 -30.23 20.75
C ARG A 157 2.99 -31.32 19.69
N LYS A 158 3.09 -30.98 18.40
CA LYS A 158 3.13 -31.95 17.29
C LYS A 158 4.54 -32.25 16.81
N GLU A 159 5.51 -31.43 17.21
CA GLU A 159 6.92 -31.51 16.80
C GLU A 159 7.85 -32.01 17.92
N GLY A 160 7.31 -32.30 19.10
CA GLY A 160 8.03 -32.92 20.24
C GLY A 160 7.36 -34.22 20.66
#